data_AF-A0A2S7KBH8-F1
#
_entry.id   AF-A0A2S7KBH8-F1
#
_cell.length_a   1.000
_cell.length_b   1.000
_cell.length_c   1.000
_cell.angle_alpha   90.00
_cell.angle_beta   90.00
_cell.angle_gamma   90.00
#
_symmetry.space_group_name_H-M   'P 1'
#
loop_
_entity.id
_entity.type
_entity.pdbx_description
1 polymer ?
#
loop_
_entity_poly.entity_id
_entity_poly.type
_entity_poly.pdbx_seq_one_letter_code
_entity_poly.pdbx_strand_id
1 'polypeptide(L)'
;MPFSGASILLNGKGIVTNWYEYMPYGEMLMENTTFSYDNPNKYNVKEHDMATGYYYYGARYYDPKRSFWLSVDPLSEITNSLMLMFGMILLP
;
A
#
# COMPACT_ATOMS: atom_id res chain seq x y z
N MET A 1 5.21 -16.39 9.42
CA MET A 1 6.19 -15.29 9.30
C MET A 1 5.59 -14.29 8.33
N PRO A 2 5.36 -13.03 8.70
CA PRO A 2 4.74 -12.11 7.76
C PRO A 2 5.82 -11.71 6.75
N PHE A 3 5.56 -11.93 5.47
CA PHE A 3 6.52 -11.73 4.39
C PHE A 3 6.77 -10.23 4.18
N SER A 4 8.04 -9.80 4.21
CA SER A 4 8.44 -8.45 3.80
C SER A 4 8.40 -8.31 2.27
N GLY A 5 8.26 -7.07 1.79
CA GLY A 5 8.27 -6.73 0.36
C GLY A 5 9.49 -5.89 0.01
N ALA A 6 9.97 -5.99 -1.23
CA ALA A 6 11.04 -5.13 -1.75
C ALA A 6 10.68 -4.63 -3.15
N SER A 7 11.08 -3.40 -3.46
CA SER A 7 10.92 -2.81 -4.80
C SER A 7 12.20 -2.11 -5.22
N ILE A 8 12.60 -2.30 -6.48
CA ILE A 8 13.83 -1.76 -7.06
C ILE A 8 13.48 -0.96 -8.30
N LEU A 9 14.06 0.23 -8.43
CA LEU A 9 13.95 1.06 -9.63
C LEU A 9 15.28 1.04 -10.38
N LEU A 10 15.17 0.88 -11.70
CA LEU A 10 16.29 0.85 -12.63
C LEU A 10 16.18 2.03 -13.59
N ASN A 11 17.31 2.60 -14.00
CA ASN A 11 17.33 3.54 -15.11
C ASN A 11 17.30 2.80 -16.47
N GLY A 12 17.20 3.55 -17.57
CA GLY A 12 17.22 2.99 -18.93
C GLY A 12 18.54 2.27 -19.33
N LYS A 13 19.58 2.33 -18.48
CA LYS A 13 20.85 1.61 -18.65
C LYS A 13 20.95 0.36 -17.74
N GLY A 14 19.89 0.02 -17.00
CA GLY A 14 19.85 -1.14 -16.09
C GLY A 14 20.59 -0.92 -14.76
N ILE A 15 20.97 0.31 -14.42
CA ILE A 15 21.60 0.63 -13.14
C ILE A 15 20.52 0.91 -12.10
N VAL A 16 20.68 0.35 -10.90
CA VAL A 16 19.79 0.58 -9.75
C VAL A 16 19.88 2.04 -9.31
N THR A 17 18.74 2.71 -9.26
CA THR A 17 18.62 4.10 -8.78
C THR A 17 18.02 4.18 -7.39
N ASN A 18 17.02 3.35 -7.10
CA ASN A 18 16.32 3.35 -5.81
C ASN A 18 16.03 1.92 -5.38
N TRP A 19 16.22 1.65 -4.10
CA TRP A 19 15.89 0.41 -3.42
C TRP A 19 15.01 0.73 -2.22
N TYR A 20 13.88 0.03 -2.12
CA TYR A 20 12.95 0.15 -1.01
C TYR A 20 12.66 -1.21 -0.40
N GLU A 21 12.67 -1.27 0.92
CA GLU A 21 12.30 -2.43 1.71
C GLU A 21 11.14 -2.09 2.63
N TYR A 22 10.13 -2.95 2.64
CA TYR A 22 8.87 -2.74 3.36
C TYR A 22 8.59 -3.88 4.33
N MET A 23 8.03 -3.52 5.48
CA MET A 23 7.31 -4.44 6.33
C MET A 23 6.09 -5.02 5.60
N PRO A 24 5.51 -6.13 6.11
CA PRO A 24 4.38 -6.82 5.49
C PRO A 24 3.16 -5.92 5.18
N TYR A 25 2.94 -4.91 6.01
CA TYR A 25 1.84 -3.95 5.88
C TYR A 25 2.25 -2.63 5.20
N GLY A 26 3.41 -2.56 4.56
CA GLY A 26 3.83 -1.40 3.78
C GLY A 26 4.56 -0.31 4.54
N GLU A 27 4.86 -0.50 5.84
CA GLU A 27 5.79 0.38 6.57
C GLU A 27 7.17 0.28 5.93
N MET A 28 7.78 1.42 5.61
CA MET A 28 9.10 1.47 5.02
C MET A 28 10.17 1.20 6.08
N LEU A 29 10.97 0.14 5.87
CA LEU A 29 12.11 -0.21 6.71
C LEU A 29 13.37 0.51 6.28
N MET A 30 13.64 0.48 4.97
CA MET A 30 14.86 1.02 4.41
C MET A 30 14.59 1.60 3.03
N GLU A 31 15.16 2.78 2.79
CA GLU A 31 15.15 3.47 1.51
C GLU A 31 16.59 3.86 1.19
N ASN A 32 17.09 3.36 0.06
CA ASN A 32 18.38 3.75 -0.49
C ASN A 32 18.14 4.34 -1.87
N THR A 33 18.42 5.64 -2.03
CA THR A 33 18.25 6.35 -3.30
C THR A 33 19.54 7.03 -3.69
N THR A 34 19.84 7.04 -4.98
CA THR A 34 20.98 7.78 -5.53
C THR A 34 20.65 9.28 -5.71
N PHE A 35 19.57 9.79 -5.09
CA PHE A 35 19.04 11.16 -5.16
C PHE A 35 18.77 11.74 -6.57
N SER A 36 18.98 10.96 -7.63
CA SER A 36 18.76 11.42 -9.02
C SER A 36 17.28 11.45 -9.41
N TYR A 37 16.42 10.74 -8.69
CA TYR A 37 14.99 10.64 -8.94
C TYR A 37 14.27 10.32 -7.63
N ASP A 38 13.41 11.23 -7.19
CA ASP A 38 12.48 10.98 -6.08
C ASP A 38 11.21 10.35 -6.64
N ASN A 39 10.89 9.14 -6.15
CA ASN A 39 9.77 8.37 -6.65
C ASN A 39 8.57 8.54 -5.71
N PRO A 40 7.49 9.23 -6.13
CA PRO A 40 6.33 9.42 -5.28
C PRO A 40 5.56 8.11 -5.02
N ASN A 41 5.62 7.15 -5.95
CA ASN A 41 4.85 5.90 -5.87
C ASN A 41 5.68 4.77 -5.25
N LYS A 42 5.42 4.42 -3.98
CA LYS A 42 6.23 3.44 -3.24
C LYS A 42 5.49 2.10 -3.10
N TYR A 43 5.04 1.75 -1.90
CA TYR A 43 4.32 0.48 -1.66
C TYR A 43 3.05 0.37 -2.51
N ASN A 44 2.83 -0.80 -3.13
CA ASN A 44 1.70 -1.09 -4.03
C ASN A 44 1.50 -0.08 -5.18
N VAL A 45 2.56 0.61 -5.60
CA VAL A 45 2.49 1.64 -6.65
C VAL A 45 1.52 2.75 -6.25
N LYS A 46 1.43 3.05 -4.95
CA LYS A 46 0.63 4.16 -4.42
C LYS A 46 1.50 5.30 -4.00
N GLU A 47 0.97 6.50 -4.19
CA GLU A 47 1.63 7.73 -3.82
C GLU A 47 1.80 7.78 -2.30
N HIS A 48 3.04 7.96 -1.87
CA HIS A 48 3.40 8.14 -0.49
C HIS A 48 3.51 9.63 -0.19
N ASP A 49 2.58 10.15 0.61
CA ASP A 49 2.64 11.53 1.07
C ASP A 49 3.71 11.66 2.17
N MET A 50 4.80 12.36 1.88
CA MET A 50 5.90 12.56 2.83
C MET A 50 5.51 13.44 4.03
N ALA A 51 4.50 14.32 3.90
CA ALA A 51 4.11 15.20 4.99
C ALA A 51 3.36 14.44 6.09
N THR A 52 2.54 13.46 5.70
CA THR A 52 1.70 12.69 6.63
C THR A 52 2.22 11.28 6.89
N GLY A 53 3.00 10.72 5.97
CA GLY A 53 3.45 9.32 5.99
C GLY A 53 2.37 8.32 5.59
N TYR A 54 1.31 8.78 4.90
CA TYR A 54 0.19 7.96 4.47
C TYR A 54 0.26 7.64 2.98
N TYR A 55 -0.34 6.51 2.61
CA TYR A 55 -0.50 6.12 1.22
C TYR A 55 -1.87 6.54 0.70
N TYR A 56 -1.88 7.25 -0.43
CA TYR A 56 -3.11 7.66 -1.09
C TYR A 56 -3.60 6.58 -2.08
N TYR A 57 -4.79 6.03 -1.82
CA TYR A 57 -5.44 5.02 -2.66
C TYR A 57 -6.62 5.60 -3.47
N GLY A 58 -6.68 6.93 -3.66
CA GLY A 58 -7.76 7.60 -4.39
C GLY A 58 -8.99 7.85 -3.52
N ALA A 59 -9.65 6.79 -3.07
CA ALA A 59 -10.84 6.92 -2.23
C ALA A 59 -10.53 7.01 -0.72
N ARG A 60 -9.35 6.53 -0.30
CA ARG A 60 -8.95 6.40 1.11
C ARG A 60 -7.46 6.66 1.29
N TYR A 61 -7.11 7.05 2.51
CA TYR A 61 -5.72 7.07 2.99
C TYR A 61 -5.44 5.84 3.86
N TYR A 62 -4.28 5.24 3.64
CA TYR A 62 -3.80 4.07 4.37
C TYR A 62 -2.62 4.44 5.26
N ASP A 63 -2.70 4.06 6.54
CA ASP A 63 -1.60 4.20 7.51
C ASP A 63 -0.76 2.91 7.50
N PRO A 64 0.47 2.93 6.95
CA PRO A 64 1.30 1.73 6.85
C PRO A 64 1.89 1.30 8.20
N LYS A 65 2.05 2.21 9.17
CA LYS A 65 2.60 1.89 10.50
C LYS A 65 1.59 1.17 11.37
N ARG A 66 0.33 1.63 11.32
CA ARG A 66 -0.76 1.04 12.10
C ARG A 66 -1.55 -0.02 11.32
N SER A 67 -1.26 -0.17 10.03
CA SER A 67 -1.86 -1.17 9.15
C SER A 67 -3.38 -1.03 8.99
N PHE A 68 -3.94 0.18 9.05
CA PHE A 68 -5.38 0.42 8.89
C PHE A 68 -5.72 1.61 7.99
N TRP A 69 -6.98 1.65 7.53
CA TRP A 69 -7.54 2.71 6.70
C TRP A 69 -8.09 3.85 7.54
N LEU A 70 -7.78 5.10 7.19
CA LEU A 70 -8.24 6.27 7.95
C LEU A 70 -9.74 6.56 7.79
N SER A 71 -10.40 5.95 6.80
CA SER A 71 -11.83 6.11 6.55
C SER A 71 -12.50 4.78 6.23
N VAL A 72 -13.81 4.72 6.51
CA VAL A 72 -14.67 3.59 6.14
C VAL A 72 -14.72 3.47 4.61
N ASP A 73 -14.86 2.24 4.12
CA ASP A 73 -15.04 2.00 2.68
C ASP A 73 -16.33 2.69 2.18
N PRO A 74 -16.26 3.55 1.15
CA PRO A 74 -17.46 4.16 0.56
C PRO A 74 -18.50 3.14 0.07
N LEU A 75 -18.09 1.91 -0.27
CA LEU A 75 -18.98 0.84 -0.69
C LEU A 75 -19.31 -0.17 0.42
N SER A 76 -18.96 0.14 1.67
CA SER A 76 -19.16 -0.74 2.82
C SER A 76 -20.59 -1.27 2.96
N GLU A 77 -21.61 -0.45 2.71
CA GLU A 77 -23.02 -0.87 2.77
C GLU A 77 -23.36 -1.95 1.74
N ILE A 78 -22.79 -1.84 0.53
CA ILE A 78 -22.99 -2.80 -0.55
C ILE A 78 -22.22 -4.08 -0.25
N THR A 79 -20.97 -3.97 0.21
CA THR A 79 -20.16 -5.14 0.57
C THR A 79 -20.78 -5.94 1.73
N ASN A 80 -21.28 -5.25 2.76
CA ASN A 80 -21.93 -5.90 3.90
C ASN A 80 -23.26 -6.57 3.51
N SER A 81 -24.05 -5.96 2.64
CA SER A 81 -25.30 -6.57 2.16
C SER A 81 -25.07 -7.76 1.24
N LEU A 82 -24.06 -7.72 0.36
CA LEU A 82 -23.63 -8.87 -0.45
C LEU A 82 -23.16 -10.03 0.44
N MET A 83 -22.35 -9.74 1.47
CA MET A 83 -21.87 -10.77 2.39
C MET A 83 -23.03 -11.44 3.16
N LEU A 84 -24.05 -10.68 3.56
CA LEU A 84 -25.28 -11.23 4.16
C LEU A 84 -26.09 -12.06 3.16
N MET A 85 -26.21 -11.60 1.91
CA MET A 85 -26.98 -12.29 0.87
C MET A 85 -26.34 -13.60 0.42
N PHE A 86 -25.00 -13.66 0.33
CA PHE A 86 -24.26 -14.89 0.02
C PHE A 86 -24.13 -15.83 1.23
N GLY A 87 -24.08 -15.29 2.46
CA GLY A 87 -24.04 -16.08 3.69
C GLY A 87 -25.36 -16.80 4.01
N MET A 88 -26.50 -16.27 3.56
CA MET A 88 -27.83 -16.87 3.82
C MET A 88 -28.17 -18.05 2.88
N ILE A 89 -27.43 -18.24 1.80
CA ILE A 89 -27.64 -19.33 0.83
C ILE A 89 -26.74 -20.55 1.12
N LEU A 90 -25.77 -20.43 2.03
CA LEU A 90 -24.76 -21.46 2.32
C LEU A 90 -24.79 -22.03 3.75
N LEU A 91 -25.90 -21.90 4.47
CA LEU A 91 -26.14 -22.68 5.70
C LEU A 91 -27.16 -23.80 5.40
N PRO A 92 -26.83 -25.09 5.65
CA PRO A 92 -27.80 -26.18 5.60
C PRO A 92 -28.82 -26.10 6.75
#